data_AF-A0A133V9L1-F1
#
_entry.id   AF-A0A133V9L1-F1
#
_cell.length_a   1.000
_cell.length_b   1.000
_cell.length_c   1.000
_cell.angle_alpha   90.00
_cell.angle_beta   90.00
_cell.angle_gamma   90.00
#
_symmetry.space_group_name_H-M   'P 1'
#
loop_
_entity.id
_entity.type
_entity.pdbx_description
1 polymer ?
#
loop_
_entity_poly.entity_id
_entity_poly.type
_entity_poly.pdbx_seq_one_letter_code
_entity_poly.pdbx_strand_id
1 'polypeptide(L)'
;MPHENQVIRENIRLHKKEAEKYEKSKVEIFNEREQNRLDSVLRESIDNIDTDSPEIKGLDIGCGTGNMLENLSPLCHEVIGLDL
;
A
#
# COMPACT_ATOMS: atom_id res chain seq x y z
N MET A 1 -27.10 0.30 13.93
CA MET A 1 -26.06 1.31 13.66
C MET A 1 -25.90 1.50 12.14
N PRO A 2 -26.81 2.24 11.49
CA PRO A 2 -26.73 2.49 10.03
C PRO A 2 -25.79 3.66 9.64
N HIS A 3 -25.47 4.57 10.56
CA HIS A 3 -24.68 5.77 10.27
C HIS A 3 -23.17 5.50 10.12
N GLU A 4 -22.59 4.55 10.87
CA GLU A 4 -21.16 4.19 10.76
C GLU A 4 -20.80 3.68 9.36
N ASN A 5 -21.67 2.84 8.79
CA ASN A 5 -21.50 2.33 7.42
C ASN A 5 -21.62 3.43 6.35
N GLN A 6 -22.26 4.57 6.66
CA GLN A 6 -22.32 5.69 5.72
C GLN A 6 -21.04 6.52 5.76
N VAL A 7 -20.52 6.81 6.95
CA VAL A 7 -19.26 7.54 7.13
C VAL A 7 -18.09 6.77 6.49
N ILE A 8 -17.98 5.47 6.77
CA ILE A 8 -16.93 4.63 6.17
C ILE A 8 -16.99 4.67 4.64
N ARG A 9 -18.19 4.56 4.06
CA ARG A 9 -18.36 4.62 2.60
C ARG A 9 -17.98 5.96 2.00
N GLU A 10 -18.34 7.07 2.64
CA GLU A 10 -17.96 8.39 2.15
C GLU A 10 -16.45 8.64 2.29
N ASN A 11 -15.82 8.18 3.38
CA ASN A 11 -14.36 8.24 3.52
C ASN A 11 -13.67 7.48 2.39
N ILE A 12 -14.07 6.22 2.15
CA ILE A 12 -13.54 5.42 1.03
C ILE A 12 -13.70 6.15 -0.30
N ARG A 13 -14.86 6.77 -0.54
CA ARG A 13 -15.13 7.51 -1.78
C ARG A 13 -14.23 8.74 -1.94
N LEU A 14 -14.03 9.50 -0.87
CA LEU A 14 -13.18 10.69 -0.87
C LEU A 14 -11.71 10.30 -1.12
N HIS A 15 -11.18 9.32 -0.38
CA HIS A 15 -9.80 8.87 -0.56
C HIS A 15 -9.54 8.33 -1.97
N LYS A 16 -10.48 7.58 -2.56
CA LYS A 16 -10.33 7.13 -3.96
C LYS A 16 -10.17 8.30 -4.94
N LYS A 17 -10.97 9.35 -4.76
CA LYS A 17 -10.91 10.53 -5.63
C LYS A 17 -9.63 11.34 -5.43
N GLU A 18 -9.15 11.44 -4.20
CA GLU A 18 -7.91 12.14 -3.86
C GLU A 18 -6.68 11.37 -4.35
N ALA A 19 -6.70 10.04 -4.22
CA ALA A 19 -5.65 9.16 -4.70
C ALA A 19 -5.39 9.33 -6.20
N GLU A 20 -6.44 9.26 -7.03
CA GLU A 20 -6.30 9.44 -8.48
C GLU A 20 -5.63 10.77 -8.88
N LYS A 21 -5.89 11.84 -8.11
CA LYS A 21 -5.28 13.15 -8.36
C LYS A 21 -3.84 13.19 -7.85
N TYR A 22 -3.60 12.63 -6.67
CA TYR A 22 -2.29 12.61 -6.03
C TYR A 22 -1.29 11.86 -6.91
N GLU A 23 -1.62 10.65 -7.33
CA GLU A 23 -0.78 9.77 -8.16
C GLU A 23 -0.38 10.44 -9.47
N LYS A 24 -1.35 11.05 -10.17
CA LYS A 24 -1.09 11.78 -11.43
C LYS A 24 -0.19 13.00 -11.23
N SER A 25 -0.28 13.64 -10.06
CA SER A 25 0.52 14.83 -9.75
C SER A 25 1.93 14.51 -9.26
N LYS A 26 2.12 13.30 -8.71
CA LYS A 26 3.34 12.87 -7.99
C LYS A 26 4.25 12.00 -8.85
N VAL A 27 4.58 12.51 -10.03
CA VAL A 27 5.47 11.83 -10.98
C VAL A 27 6.85 11.53 -10.37
N GLU A 28 7.28 12.25 -9.34
CA GLU A 28 8.53 11.98 -8.63
C GLU A 28 8.51 10.66 -7.83
N ILE A 29 7.33 10.14 -7.48
CA ILE A 29 7.16 8.88 -6.75
C ILE A 29 6.65 7.77 -7.68
N PHE A 30 5.67 8.08 -8.53
CA PHE A 30 4.97 7.10 -9.37
C PHE A 30 5.64 6.84 -10.73
N ASN A 31 6.85 7.36 -10.96
CA ASN A 31 7.58 7.06 -12.19
C ASN A 31 8.15 5.63 -12.16
N GLU A 32 8.30 5.05 -13.35
CA GLU A 32 8.79 3.69 -13.56
C GLU A 32 10.14 3.43 -12.88
N ARG A 33 11.07 4.39 -12.90
CA ARG A 33 12.39 4.22 -12.28
C ARG A 33 12.27 4.01 -10.77
N GLU A 34 11.48 4.84 -10.09
CA GLU A 34 11.30 4.71 -8.64
C GLU A 34 10.47 3.48 -8.27
N GLN A 35 9.46 3.11 -9.06
CA GLN A 35 8.69 1.89 -8.83
C GLN A 35 9.55 0.63 -9.00
N ASN A 36 10.39 0.58 -10.04
CA ASN A 36 11.35 -0.52 -10.22
C ASN A 36 12.38 -0.58 -9.09
N ARG A 37 12.85 0.58 -8.62
CA ARG A 37 13.76 0.65 -7.46
C ARG A 37 13.09 0.13 -6.20
N LEU A 38 11.82 0.49 -5.97
CA LEU A 38 11.04 0.01 -4.82
C LEU A 38 10.84 -1.50 -4.86
N ASP A 39 10.39 -2.06 -5.98
CA ASP A 39 10.22 -3.51 -6.15
C ASP A 39 11.52 -4.27 -5.85
N SER A 40 12.65 -3.81 -6.42
CA SER A 40 13.95 -4.46 -6.19
C SER A 40 14.36 -4.45 -4.72
N VAL A 41 14.22 -3.31 -4.04
CA VAL A 41 14.60 -3.18 -2.63
C VAL A 41 13.70 -4.01 -1.73
N LEU A 42 12.39 -4.04 -2.02
CA LEU A 42 11.43 -4.81 -1.23
C LEU A 42 11.67 -6.32 -1.37
N ARG A 43 11.94 -6.80 -2.58
CA ARG A 43 12.31 -8.22 -2.80
C ARG A 43 13.53 -8.61 -1.99
N GLU A 44 14.61 -7.84 -2.11
CA GLU A 44 15.83 -8.08 -1.34
C GLU A 44 15.56 -8.03 0.17
N SER A 45 14.75 -7.08 0.63
CA SER A 45 14.42 -6.97 2.06
C SER A 45 13.63 -8.17 2.56
N ILE A 46 12.67 -8.67 1.77
CA ILE A 46 11.82 -9.82 2.12
C ILE A 46 12.63 -11.11 2.09
N ASP A 47 13.51 -11.30 1.10
CA ASP A 47 14.39 -12.47 0.99
C ASP A 47 15.37 -12.57 2.19
N ASN A 48 15.67 -11.45 2.85
CA ASN A 48 16.52 -11.40 4.04
C ASN A 48 15.75 -11.60 5.37
N ILE A 49 14.43 -11.83 5.33
CA ILE A 49 13.65 -12.14 6.54
C ILE A 49 13.92 -13.59 6.95
N ASP A 50 14.64 -13.76 8.06
CA ASP A 50 14.82 -15.06 8.71
C ASP A 50 13.72 -15.28 9.76
N THR A 51 12.84 -16.24 9.51
CA THR A 51 11.70 -16.55 10.38
C THR A 51 11.27 -18.00 10.20
N ASP A 52 10.84 -18.64 11.30
CA ASP A 52 10.23 -19.98 11.27
C ASP A 52 8.78 -19.96 10.74
N SER A 53 8.20 -18.77 10.56
CA SER A 53 6.85 -18.61 10.01
C SER A 53 6.85 -18.91 8.50
N PRO A 54 5.99 -19.81 8.02
CA PRO A 54 5.83 -20.05 6.58
C PRO A 54 5.11 -18.90 5.86
N GLU A 55 4.44 -18.02 6.61
CA GLU A 55 3.70 -16.87 6.07
C GLU A 55 4.44 -15.56 6.34
N ILE A 56 4.57 -14.75 5.30
CA ILE A 56 5.05 -13.38 5.36
C ILE A 56 3.85 -12.44 5.25
N LYS A 57 3.68 -11.57 6.26
CA LYS A 57 2.59 -10.60 6.32
C LYS A 57 3.14 -9.18 6.36
N GLY A 58 2.61 -8.30 5.53
CA GLY A 58 2.96 -6.88 5.48
C GLY A 58 1.95 -6.01 6.21
N LEU A 59 2.42 -5.04 6.98
CA LEU A 59 1.60 -3.95 7.54
C LEU A 59 2.19 -2.62 7.10
N ASP A 60 1.41 -1.83 6.36
CA ASP A 60 1.78 -0.51 5.89
C ASP A 60 0.98 0.55 6.66
N ILE A 61 1.66 1.25 7.56
CA ILE A 61 1.09 2.30 8.40
C ILE A 61 1.32 3.65 7.74
N GLY A 62 0.25 4.41 7.51
CA GLY A 62 0.30 5.60 6.67
C GLY A 62 0.35 5.23 5.20
N CYS A 63 -0.42 4.21 4.79
CA CYS A 63 -0.36 3.65 3.43
C CYS A 63 -0.79 4.65 2.35
N GLY A 64 -1.42 5.77 2.73
CA GLY A 64 -1.87 6.82 1.84
C GLY A 64 -2.75 6.24 0.73
N THR A 65 -2.34 6.44 -0.51
CA THR A 65 -3.09 5.93 -1.68
C THR A 65 -2.91 4.44 -1.93
N GLY A 66 -1.96 3.80 -1.26
CA GLY A 66 -1.71 2.36 -1.38
C GLY A 66 -0.55 1.97 -2.28
N ASN A 67 0.32 2.90 -2.70
CA ASN A 67 1.47 2.57 -3.57
C ASN A 67 2.34 1.45 -3.00
N MET A 68 2.65 1.49 -1.70
CA MET A 68 3.46 0.46 -1.05
C MET A 68 2.69 -0.86 -0.90
N LEU A 69 1.38 -0.81 -0.67
CA LEU A 69 0.53 -2.00 -0.65
C LEU A 69 0.56 -2.74 -1.99
N GLU A 70 0.48 -2.02 -3.10
CA GLU A 70 0.57 -2.60 -4.44
C GLU A 70 1.91 -3.30 -4.67
N ASN A 71 3.00 -2.69 -4.20
CA ASN A 71 4.35 -3.26 -4.32
C ASN A 71 4.58 -4.44 -3.35
N LEU A 72 3.94 -4.47 -2.18
CA LEU A 72 4.05 -5.56 -1.20
C LEU A 72 3.14 -6.76 -1.51
N SER A 73 1.99 -6.51 -2.12
CA SER A 73 0.98 -7.54 -2.44
C SER A 73 1.53 -8.77 -3.17
N PRO A 74 2.43 -8.65 -4.18
CA PRO A 74 3.00 -9.83 -4.84
C PRO A 74 4.10 -10.54 -4.05
N LEU A 75 4.59 -9.95 -2.95
CA LEU A 75 5.74 -10.45 -2.17
C LEU A 75 5.33 -11.07 -0.83
N CYS A 76 4.15 -10.73 -0.33
CA CYS A 76 3.62 -11.19 0.94
C CYS A 76 2.37 -12.07 0.73
N HIS A 77 2.06 -12.90 1.72
CA HIS A 77 0.84 -13.71 1.73
C HIS A 77 -0.40 -12.86 2.05
N GLU A 78 -0.21 -11.84 2.87
CA GLU A 78 -1.24 -10.90 3.29
C GLU A 78 -0.60 -9.52 3.45
N VAL A 79 -1.28 -8.47 3.02
CA VAL A 79 -0.84 -7.08 3.24
C VAL A 79 -2.01 -6.27 3.74
N ILE A 80 -1.79 -5.55 4.84
CA ILE A 80 -2.79 -4.69 5.47
C ILE A 80 -2.29 -3.25 5.40
N GLY A 81 -3.12 -2.36 4.88
CA GLY A 81 -2.90 -0.92 4.92
C GLY A 81 -3.74 -0.25 5.99
N LEU A 82 -3.15 0.73 6.66
CA LEU A 82 -3.84 1.58 7.61
C LEU A 82 -3.52 3.05 7.33
N ASP A 83 -4.56 3.87 7.16
CA ASP A 83 -4.47 5.33 7.03
C ASP A 83 -5.65 5.99 7.78
N LEU A 84 -5.56 7.28 8.10
CA LEU A 84 -6.49 8.00 8.98
C LEU A 84 -7.66 8.66 8.23
#